data_AF-A0A2D8G4W9-F1
#
_entry.id   AF-A0A2D8G4W9-F1
#
_cell.length_a   1.000
_cell.length_b   1.000
_cell.length_c   1.000
_cell.angle_alpha   90.00
_cell.angle_beta   90.00
_cell.angle_gamma   90.00
#
_symmetry.space_group_name_H-M   'P 1'
#
loop_
_entity.id
_entity.type
_entity.pdbx_description
1 polymer ?
#
loop_
_entity_poly.entity_id
_entity_poly.type
_entity_poly.pdbx_seq_one_letter_code
_entity_poly.pdbx_strand_id
1 'polypeptide(L)'
;MRGSAPGLIYLLLCILLGATAIALIGLLSTAVLEGMRNNARASIGGDVSLRLFHQPPSSEHQNAFQKAGAFDLVAELRARATHRSRSSLVELKVVGDTY
;
A
#
# COMPACT_ATOMS: atom_id res chain seq x y z
N MET A 1 -13.24 -3.99 60.98
CA MET A 1 -12.63 -4.17 59.64
C MET A 1 -12.40 -2.79 59.05
N ARG A 2 -11.20 -2.23 59.16
CA ARG A 2 -10.87 -0.95 58.52
C ARG A 2 -10.36 -1.25 57.11
N GLY A 3 -11.29 -1.51 56.20
CA GLY A 3 -10.96 -1.55 54.77
C GLY A 3 -10.59 -0.13 54.35
N SER A 4 -9.33 0.10 54.00
CA SER A 4 -8.88 1.37 53.45
C SER A 4 -9.53 1.57 52.08
N ALA A 5 -10.68 2.26 52.06
CA ALA A 5 -11.38 2.68 50.84
C ALA A 5 -10.46 3.25 49.74
N PRO A 6 -9.36 3.98 50.05
CA PRO A 6 -8.44 4.47 49.01
C PRO A 6 -7.72 3.36 48.24
N GLY A 7 -7.33 2.26 48.90
CA GLY A 7 -6.59 1.17 48.25
C GLY A 7 -7.44 0.44 47.20
N LEU A 8 -8.73 0.28 47.47
CA LEU A 8 -9.69 -0.31 46.53
C LEU A 8 -9.87 0.56 45.28
N ILE A 9 -9.89 1.89 45.44
CA ILE A 9 -10.06 2.83 44.31
C ILE A 9 -8.88 2.75 43.35
N TYR A 10 -7.63 2.71 43.86
CA TYR A 10 -6.45 2.59 43.00
C TYR A 10 -6.39 1.26 42.25
N LEU A 11 -6.79 0.15 42.89
CA LEU A 11 -6.90 -1.15 42.23
C LEU A 11 -7.90 -1.10 41.07
N LEU A 12 -9.10 -0.56 41.31
CA LEU A 12 -10.14 -0.43 40.29
C LEU A 12 -9.70 0.47 39.15
N LEU A 13 -9.04 1.59 39.44
CA LEU A 13 -8.49 2.49 38.43
C LEU A 13 -7.49 1.77 37.51
N CYS A 14 -6.60 0.96 38.08
CA CYS A 14 -5.61 0.20 37.31
C CYS A 14 -6.28 -0.84 36.40
N ILE A 15 -7.26 -1.57 36.91
CA ILE A 15 -8.02 -2.56 36.13
C ILE A 15 -8.78 -1.88 34.99
N LEU A 16 -9.46 -0.78 35.28
CA LEU A 16 -10.17 0.03 34.29
C LEU A 16 -9.23 0.54 33.21
N LEU A 17 -8.07 1.09 33.59
CA LEU A 17 -7.08 1.59 32.66
C LEU A 17 -6.56 0.48 31.74
N GLY A 18 -6.23 -0.69 32.30
CA GLY A 18 -5.77 -1.85 31.53
C GLY A 18 -6.82 -2.37 30.55
N ALA A 19 -8.07 -2.54 31.01
CA ALA A 19 -9.18 -2.97 30.16
C ALA A 19 -9.47 -1.97 29.04
N THR A 20 -9.42 -0.67 29.35
CA THR A 20 -9.64 0.41 28.36
C THR A 20 -8.54 0.42 27.31
N ALA A 21 -7.28 0.22 27.71
CA ALA A 21 -6.15 0.15 26.78
C ALA A 21 -6.31 -1.02 25.78
N ILE A 22 -6.68 -2.20 26.27
CA ILE A 22 -6.88 -3.39 25.42
C ILE A 22 -8.06 -3.17 24.45
N ALA A 23 -9.18 -2.65 24.94
CA ALA A 23 -10.35 -2.36 24.12
C ALA A 23 -10.04 -1.32 23.03
N LEU A 24 -9.30 -0.26 23.37
CA LEU A 24 -8.90 0.79 22.45
C LEU A 24 -8.02 0.26 21.30
N ILE A 25 -7.08 -0.65 21.59
CA ILE A 25 -6.23 -1.27 20.57
C ILE A 25 -7.07 -2.10 19.59
N GLY A 26 -8.06 -2.83 20.10
CA GLY A 26 -9.01 -3.59 19.27
C GLY A 26 -9.80 -2.68 18.33
N LEU A 27 -10.36 -1.59 18.86
CA LEU A 27 -11.12 -0.59 18.10
C LEU A 27 -10.23 0.14 17.06
N LEU A 28 -9.00 0.49 17.43
CA LEU A 28 -8.06 1.14 16.52
C LEU A 28 -7.68 0.19 15.37
N SER A 29 -7.38 -1.07 15.70
CA SER A 29 -7.01 -2.07 14.70
C SER A 29 -8.14 -2.28 13.69
N THR A 30 -9.38 -2.44 14.16
CA THR A 30 -10.53 -2.58 13.26
C THR A 30 -10.76 -1.32 12.43
N ALA A 31 -10.66 -0.12 13.02
CA ALA A 31 -10.78 1.13 12.29
C ALA A 31 -9.71 1.29 11.21
N VAL A 32 -8.46 0.91 11.49
CA VAL A 32 -7.36 0.93 10.52
C VAL A 32 -7.61 -0.08 9.40
N LEU A 33 -7.96 -1.33 9.73
CA LEU A 33 -8.26 -2.35 8.72
C LEU A 33 -9.45 -1.96 7.83
N GLU A 34 -10.49 -1.38 8.43
CA GLU A 34 -11.68 -0.94 7.70
C GLU A 34 -11.38 0.29 6.84
N GLY A 35 -10.62 1.24 7.38
CA GLY A 35 -10.11 2.39 6.63
C GLY A 35 -9.23 1.95 5.45
N MET A 36 -8.36 0.95 5.66
CA MET A 36 -7.58 0.35 4.59
C MET A 36 -8.47 -0.36 3.57
N ARG A 37 -9.50 -1.12 3.95
CA ARG A 37 -10.39 -1.80 2.99
C ARG A 37 -11.22 -0.81 2.16
N ASN A 38 -11.71 0.25 2.80
CA ASN A 38 -12.52 1.27 2.14
C ASN A 38 -11.66 2.13 1.20
N ASN A 39 -10.45 2.48 1.63
CA ASN A 39 -9.52 3.23 0.80
C ASN A 39 -8.75 2.35 -0.20
N ALA A 40 -8.60 1.05 0.04
CA ALA A 40 -7.97 0.13 -0.91
C ALA A 40 -8.78 0.05 -2.19
N ARG A 41 -10.11 0.01 -2.14
CA ARG A 41 -10.94 0.07 -3.35
C ARG A 41 -10.78 1.38 -4.11
N ALA A 42 -10.64 2.51 -3.40
CA ALA A 42 -10.42 3.81 -4.03
C ALA A 42 -8.98 4.00 -4.55
N SER A 43 -7.98 3.40 -3.89
CA SER A 43 -6.55 3.60 -4.18
C SER A 43 -5.96 2.52 -5.08
N ILE A 44 -6.47 1.30 -5.06
CA ILE A 44 -6.05 0.23 -5.98
C ILE A 44 -6.76 0.41 -7.33
N GLY A 45 -7.89 1.13 -7.37
CA GLY A 45 -8.70 1.25 -8.57
C GLY A 45 -9.26 -0.12 -8.97
N GLY A 46 -10.23 -0.14 -9.88
CA GLY A 46 -10.66 -1.40 -10.50
C GLY A 46 -9.63 -1.97 -11.48
N ASP A 47 -8.39 -1.48 -11.46
CA ASP A 47 -7.41 -1.66 -12.50
C ASP A 47 -6.39 -2.74 -12.14
N VAL A 48 -6.01 -3.51 -13.15
CA VAL A 48 -5.06 -4.62 -13.01
C VAL A 48 -3.71 -4.18 -13.57
N SER A 49 -2.73 -3.94 -12.69
CA SER A 49 -1.36 -3.66 -13.10
C SER A 49 -0.54 -4.95 -13.16
N LEU A 50 0.02 -5.27 -14.32
CA LEU A 50 0.93 -6.39 -14.51
C LEU A 50 2.34 -5.86 -14.80
N ARG A 51 3.35 -6.40 -14.11
CA ARG A 51 4.75 -6.04 -14.32
C ARG A 51 5.53 -7.24 -14.85
N LEU A 52 6.03 -7.12 -16.08
CA LEU A 52 6.95 -8.09 -16.66
C LEU A 52 8.38 -7.61 -16.49
N PHE A 53 9.26 -8.53 -16.08
CA PHE A 53 10.68 -8.30 -16.01
C PHE A 53 11.36 -8.94 -17.22
N HIS A 54 12.43 -8.30 -17.71
CA HIS A 54 13.33 -8.80 -18.77
C HIS A 54 12.78 -8.89 -20.20
N GLN A 55 11.46 -8.91 -20.41
CA GLN A 55 10.88 -8.97 -21.75
C GLN A 55 9.59 -8.12 -21.87
N PRO A 56 9.41 -7.40 -22.99
CA PRO A 56 8.14 -6.73 -23.26
C PRO A 56 7.00 -7.75 -23.51
N PRO A 57 5.73 -7.40 -23.23
CA PRO A 57 4.60 -8.26 -23.52
C PRO A 57 4.49 -8.51 -25.03
N SER A 58 4.19 -9.74 -25.43
CA SER A 58 3.95 -10.09 -26.83
C SER A 58 2.74 -9.34 -27.39
N SER A 59 2.69 -9.15 -28.71
CA SER A 59 1.59 -8.47 -29.40
C SER A 59 0.23 -9.15 -29.18
N GLU A 60 0.21 -10.49 -29.04
CA GLU A 60 -0.99 -11.25 -28.72
C GLU A 60 -1.57 -10.87 -27.35
N HIS A 61 -0.71 -10.77 -26.32
CA HIS A 61 -1.13 -10.35 -24.99
C HIS A 61 -1.63 -8.90 -24.97
N GLN A 62 -0.92 -7.99 -25.66
CA GLN A 62 -1.36 -6.59 -25.76
C GLN A 62 -2.74 -6.47 -26.40
N ASN A 63 -2.98 -7.21 -27.50
CA ASN A 63 -4.29 -7.23 -28.16
C ASN A 63 -5.40 -7.84 -27.29
N ALA A 64 -5.08 -8.85 -26.48
CA ALA A 64 -6.03 -9.43 -25.54
C ALA A 64 -6.45 -8.42 -24.46
N PHE A 65 -5.50 -7.66 -23.90
CA PHE A 65 -5.79 -6.64 -22.89
C PHE A 65 -6.58 -5.46 -23.47
N GLN A 66 -6.23 -4.99 -24.68
CA GLN A 66 -6.99 -3.94 -25.36
C GLN A 66 -8.45 -4.35 -25.65
N LYS A 67 -8.70 -5.64 -25.90
CA LYS A 67 -10.08 -6.15 -26.07
C LYS A 67 -10.83 -6.26 -24.74
N ALA A 68 -10.13 -6.48 -23.64
CA ALA A 68 -10.72 -6.62 -22.31
C ALA A 68 -11.10 -5.27 -21.68
N GLY A 69 -10.44 -4.17 -22.07
CA GLY A 69 -10.74 -2.83 -21.58
C GLY A 69 -9.66 -1.80 -21.89
N ALA A 70 -9.63 -0.72 -21.11
CA ALA A 70 -8.56 0.27 -21.19
C ALA A 70 -7.21 -0.39 -20.85
N PHE A 71 -6.22 -0.18 -21.71
CA PHE A 71 -4.89 -0.75 -21.58
C PHE A 71 -3.86 0.36 -21.77
N ASP A 72 -2.94 0.48 -20.83
CA ASP A 72 -1.80 1.37 -20.93
C ASP A 72 -0.51 0.60 -20.64
N LEU A 73 0.57 0.94 -21.37
CA LEU A 73 1.86 0.27 -21.27
C LEU A 73 2.92 1.27 -20.83
N VAL A 74 3.46 1.06 -19.63
CA VAL A 74 4.58 1.83 -19.09
C VAL A 74 5.84 0.97 -19.14
N ALA A 75 6.90 1.48 -19.78
CA ALA A 75 8.20 0.82 -19.81
C ALA A 75 9.22 1.59 -18.99
N GLU A 76 9.92 0.89 -18.09
CA GLU A 76 10.91 1.46 -17.18
C GLU A 76 12.25 0.76 -17.40
N LEU A 77 13.29 1.53 -17.72
CA LEU A 77 14.62 1.03 -18.02
C LEU A 77 15.68 1.79 -17.22
N ARG A 78 16.48 1.04 -16.44
CA ARG A 78 17.71 1.56 -15.84
C ARG A 78 18.87 1.35 -16.81
N ALA A 79 19.30 2.43 -17.43
CA ALA A 79 20.36 2.42 -18.42
C ALA A 79 21.61 3.14 -17.92
N ARG A 80 22.76 2.79 -18.50
CA ARG A 80 24.00 3.54 -18.30
C ARG A 80 24.16 4.52 -19.46
N ALA A 81 23.99 5.81 -19.20
CA ALA A 81 24.27 6.84 -20.19
C ALA A 81 25.78 7.10 -20.21
N THR A 82 26.37 7.13 -21.41
CA THR A 82 27.79 7.43 -21.60
C THR A 82 27.92 8.64 -22.52
N HIS A 83 28.69 9.64 -22.10
CA HIS A 83 29.06 10.79 -22.91
C HIS A 83 30.56 11.06 -22.76
N ARG A 84 31.30 10.91 -23.88
CA ARG A 84 32.78 10.91 -23.90
C ARG A 84 33.34 9.89 -22.90
N SER A 85 34.16 10.32 -21.95
CA SER A 85 34.77 9.50 -20.90
C SER A 85 33.96 9.42 -19.60
N ARG A 86 32.75 10.00 -19.57
CA ARG A 86 31.88 9.99 -18.38
C ARG A 86 30.69 9.08 -18.61
N SER A 87 30.37 8.29 -17.59
CA SER A 87 29.16 7.49 -17.58
C SER A 87 28.39 7.69 -16.28
N SER A 88 27.07 7.79 -16.39
CA SER A 88 26.15 7.90 -15.25
C SER A 88 25.02 6.88 -15.39
N LEU A 89 24.47 6.46 -14.26
CA LEU A 89 23.22 5.71 -14.26
C LEU A 89 22.08 6.70 -14.55
N VAL A 90 21.17 6.32 -15.44
CA VAL A 90 19.98 7.07 -15.78
C VAL A 90 18.78 6.13 -15.78
N GLU A 91 17.62 6.67 -15.43
CA GLU A 91 16.35 5.96 -15.44
C GLU A 91 15.51 6.55 -16.58
N LEU A 92 15.11 5.70 -17.52
CA LEU A 92 14.21 6.07 -18.61
C LEU A 92 12.84 5.49 -18.29
N LYS A 93 11.83 6.36 -18.29
CA LYS A 93 10.43 5.98 -18.18
C LYS A 93 9.71 6.40 -19.46
N VAL A 94 9.19 5.43 -20.18
CA VAL A 94 8.28 5.64 -21.30
C VAL A 94 6.87 5.59 -20.74
N VAL A 95 6.11 6.65 -20.96
CA VAL A 95 4.72 6.78 -20.54
C VAL A 95 3.87 6.69 -21.81
N GLY A 96 2.79 5.90 -21.77
CA GLY A 96 1.85 5.79 -22.88
C GLY A 96 1.01 7.05 -23.06
N ASP A 97 0.26 7.12 -24.14
CA ASP A 97 -0.51 8.31 -24.56
C ASP A 97 -1.72 8.60 -23.65
N THR A 98 -2.04 7.67 -22.75
CA THR A 98 -3.22 7.71 -21.87
C THR A 98 -2.97 8.31 -20.49
N TYR A 99 -1.74 8.79 -20.24
CA TYR A 99 -1.32 9.39 -18.95
C TYR A 99 -1.47 10.92 -18.93
#